data_AF-A0A1Q3NMW5-F1
#
_entry.id   AF-A0A1Q3NMW5-F1
#
_cell.length_a   1.000
_cell.length_b   1.000
_cell.length_c   1.000
_cell.angle_alpha   90.00
_cell.angle_beta   90.00
_cell.angle_gamma   90.00
#
_symmetry.space_group_name_H-M   'P 1'
#
loop_
_entity.id
_entity.type
_entity.pdbx_description
1 polymer ?
#
loop_
_entity_poly.entity_id
_entity_poly.type
_entity_poly.pdbx_seq_one_letter_code
_entity_poly.pdbx_strand_id
1 'polypeptide(L)'
;MTVFVKPTLAPAPRSKQARFVAVAFAAILVGIVLTQLFTFDHLVELLPSIGLPFSGGFQYAIAPLIVVAEVFALPFLLTMTVSIAFRWLSMFCGWVAALAWIGIGSYLLINGIDAANTGLLGTVVEMGSLATLIVGLLLALLAAWSAWGLWPLRSATKVIEK
;
A
#
# COMPACT_ATOMS: atom_id res chain seq x y z
N MET A 1 13.31 0.00 -27.53
CA MET A 1 12.62 0.41 -26.29
C MET A 1 11.19 -0.16 -26.21
N THR A 2 10.97 -1.47 -26.46
CA THR A 2 9.63 -2.08 -26.47
C THR A 2 9.38 -3.03 -25.28
N VAL A 3 10.42 -3.40 -24.53
CA VAL A 3 10.32 -4.33 -23.39
C VAL A 3 9.55 -3.73 -22.20
N PHE A 4 9.59 -2.40 -22.02
CA PHE A 4 8.86 -1.72 -20.93
C PHE A 4 7.37 -1.51 -21.19
N VAL A 5 6.90 -1.76 -22.41
CA VAL A 5 5.50 -1.52 -22.81
C VAL A 5 4.74 -2.84 -22.98
N LYS A 6 5.44 -3.93 -23.29
CA LYS A 6 4.80 -5.24 -23.49
C LYS A 6 4.33 -5.83 -22.14
N PRO A 7 3.14 -6.47 -22.12
CA PRO A 7 2.72 -7.23 -20.95
C PRO A 7 3.69 -8.40 -20.73
N THR A 8 4.25 -8.46 -19.53
CA THR A 8 5.21 -9.49 -19.15
C THR A 8 4.66 -10.34 -18.02
N LEU A 9 4.86 -11.66 -18.11
CA LEU A 9 4.52 -12.56 -17.02
C LEU A 9 5.30 -12.21 -15.76
N ALA A 10 4.70 -12.48 -14.61
CA ALA A 10 5.40 -12.38 -13.34
C ALA A 10 6.52 -13.42 -13.26
N PRO A 11 7.73 -13.02 -12.80
CA PRO A 11 8.72 -13.98 -12.36
C PRO A 11 8.12 -14.97 -11.38
N ALA A 12 8.58 -16.22 -11.44
CA ALA A 12 8.18 -17.20 -10.46
C ALA A 12 8.59 -16.73 -9.04
N PRO A 13 7.69 -16.84 -8.04
CA PRO A 13 8.00 -16.50 -6.66
C PRO A 13 9.21 -17.29 -6.13
N ARG A 14 10.00 -16.67 -5.25
CA ARG A 14 11.18 -17.33 -4.65
C ARG A 14 10.83 -18.60 -3.88
N SER A 15 9.68 -18.62 -3.25
CA SER A 15 9.17 -19.75 -2.48
C SER A 15 7.64 -19.71 -2.47
N LYS A 16 7.02 -20.85 -2.15
CA LYS A 16 5.56 -20.90 -1.91
C LYS A 16 5.15 -19.94 -0.79
N GLN A 17 5.99 -19.80 0.24
CA GLN A 17 5.80 -18.87 1.35
C GLN A 17 5.78 -17.40 0.88
N ALA A 18 6.71 -16.99 0.01
CA ALA A 18 6.72 -15.63 -0.53
C ALA A 18 5.43 -15.31 -1.31
N ARG A 19 4.92 -16.26 -2.09
CA ARG A 19 3.62 -16.12 -2.76
C ARG A 19 2.47 -15.98 -1.77
N PHE A 20 2.45 -16.82 -0.74
CA PHE A 20 1.42 -16.76 0.29
C PHE A 20 1.42 -15.42 1.03
N VAL A 21 2.61 -14.94 1.44
CA VAL A 21 2.76 -13.64 2.10
C VAL A 21 2.28 -12.49 1.21
N ALA A 22 2.62 -12.50 -0.08
CA ALA A 22 2.16 -11.47 -1.00
C ALA A 22 0.63 -11.48 -1.19
N VAL A 23 0.02 -12.67 -1.28
CA VAL A 23 -1.45 -12.80 -1.36
C VAL A 23 -2.12 -12.36 -0.05
N ALA A 24 -1.56 -12.70 1.11
CA ALA A 24 -2.06 -12.25 2.40
C ALA A 24 -1.98 -10.73 2.52
N PHE A 25 -0.86 -10.14 2.09
CA PHE A 25 -0.70 -8.69 2.06
C PHE A 25 -1.71 -8.03 1.11
N ALA A 26 -1.91 -8.59 -0.09
CA ALA A 26 -2.93 -8.10 -1.02
C ALA A 26 -4.34 -8.16 -0.40
N ALA A 27 -4.67 -9.26 0.29
CA ALA A 27 -5.96 -9.40 0.96
C ALA A 27 -6.18 -8.35 2.06
N ILE A 28 -5.14 -8.05 2.84
CA ILE A 28 -5.17 -6.99 3.86
C ILE A 28 -5.40 -5.63 3.20
N LEU A 29 -4.63 -5.29 2.15
CA LEU A 29 -4.80 -4.03 1.42
C LEU A 29 -6.19 -3.91 0.79
N VAL A 30 -6.74 -4.99 0.22
CA VAL A 30 -8.11 -4.99 -0.30
C VAL A 30 -9.11 -4.72 0.82
N GLY A 31 -8.96 -5.34 1.99
CA GLY A 31 -9.82 -5.08 3.14
C GLY A 31 -9.78 -3.62 3.58
N ILE A 32 -8.58 -3.05 3.69
CA ILE A 32 -8.33 -1.65 4.03
C ILE A 32 -8.97 -0.70 2.99
N VAL A 33 -8.69 -0.91 1.70
CA VAL A 33 -9.23 -0.07 0.62
C VAL A 33 -10.75 -0.13 0.60
N LEU A 34 -11.35 -1.31 0.79
CA LEU A 34 -12.80 -1.45 0.79
C LEU A 34 -13.44 -0.66 1.94
N THR A 35 -12.89 -0.73 3.15
CA THR A 35 -13.45 0.03 4.28
C THR A 35 -13.25 1.53 4.08
N GLN A 36 -12.11 1.96 3.57
CA GLN A 36 -11.86 3.36 3.23
C GLN A 36 -12.78 3.86 2.12
N LEU A 37 -13.08 3.05 1.10
CA LEU A 37 -13.94 3.44 -0.02
C LEU A 37 -15.38 3.71 0.44
N PHE A 38 -15.89 2.94 1.41
CA PHE A 38 -17.23 3.17 1.96
C PHE A 38 -17.33 4.44 2.81
N THR A 39 -16.22 4.92 3.35
CA THR A 39 -16.17 6.11 4.20
C THR A 39 -15.25 7.18 3.62
N PHE A 40 -15.10 7.22 2.30
CA PHE A 40 -14.05 8.00 1.66
C PHE A 40 -14.22 9.50 1.90
N ASP A 41 -15.46 9.99 1.83
CA ASP A 41 -15.78 11.40 2.08
C ASP A 41 -15.36 11.82 3.51
N HIS A 42 -15.65 10.99 4.50
CA HIS A 42 -15.24 11.24 5.89
C HIS A 42 -13.73 11.10 6.11
N LEU A 43 -13.07 10.19 5.38
CA LEU A 43 -11.61 10.01 5.47
C LEU A 43 -10.86 11.26 4.97
N VAL A 44 -11.37 11.87 3.89
CA VAL A 44 -10.82 13.10 3.31
C VAL A 44 -10.93 14.28 4.29
N GLU A 45 -11.94 14.31 5.15
CA GLU A 45 -12.11 15.31 6.21
C GLU A 45 -11.32 14.97 7.49
N LEU A 46 -11.17 13.67 7.80
CA LEU A 46 -10.48 13.19 8.99
C LEU A 46 -8.99 13.54 8.99
N LEU A 47 -8.27 13.30 7.88
CA LEU A 47 -6.82 13.52 7.82
C LEU A 47 -6.38 14.99 8.02
N PRO A 48 -7.09 16.00 7.49
CA PRO A 48 -6.88 17.40 7.87
C PRO A 48 -7.16 17.66 9.36
N SER A 49 -8.21 17.05 9.93
CA SER A 49 -8.62 17.30 11.32
C SER A 49 -7.61 16.80 12.37
N ILE A 50 -6.82 15.77 12.04
CA ILE A 50 -5.77 15.25 12.93
C ILE A 50 -4.49 16.11 12.92
N GLY A 51 -4.48 17.21 12.15
CA GLY A 51 -3.43 18.24 12.22
C GLY A 51 -2.10 17.81 11.62
N LEU A 52 -2.09 17.02 10.54
CA LEU A 52 -0.85 16.63 9.86
C LEU A 52 -0.03 17.87 9.43
N PRO A 53 1.32 17.78 9.40
CA PRO A 53 2.22 18.93 9.23
C PRO A 53 2.22 19.51 7.80
N PHE A 54 1.33 19.06 6.92
CA PHE A 54 1.19 19.56 5.56
C PHE A 54 0.30 20.81 5.57
N SER A 55 0.58 21.81 4.74
CA SER A 55 -0.24 23.02 4.67
C SER A 55 -1.16 23.05 3.45
N GLY A 56 -2.31 23.70 3.59
CA GLY A 56 -3.23 24.01 2.50
C GLY A 56 -3.96 22.79 1.91
N GLY A 57 -4.30 22.88 0.63
CA GLY A 57 -5.10 21.87 -0.08
C GLY A 57 -4.45 20.48 -0.17
N PHE A 58 -3.14 20.37 0.09
CA PHE A 58 -2.42 19.09 0.04
C PHE A 58 -2.91 18.10 1.11
N GLN A 59 -3.37 18.57 2.27
CA GLN A 59 -3.90 17.69 3.32
C GLN A 59 -5.08 16.83 2.83
N TYR A 60 -5.97 17.40 2.03
CA TYR A 60 -7.11 16.69 1.44
C TYR A 60 -6.70 15.70 0.35
N ALA A 61 -5.52 15.87 -0.25
CA ALA A 61 -5.00 14.95 -1.27
C ALA A 61 -4.36 13.70 -0.66
N ILE A 62 -4.01 13.71 0.64
CA ILE A 62 -3.31 12.57 1.28
C ILE A 62 -4.19 11.33 1.29
N ALA A 63 -5.47 11.46 1.67
CA ALA A 63 -6.42 10.34 1.67
C ALA A 63 -6.49 9.64 0.30
N PRO A 64 -6.84 10.32 -0.81
CA PRO A 64 -6.88 9.68 -2.13
C PRO A 64 -5.52 9.11 -2.55
N LEU A 65 -4.41 9.80 -2.25
CA LEU A 65 -3.09 9.31 -2.62
C LEU A 65 -2.73 7.99 -1.91
N ILE A 66 -3.09 7.84 -0.63
CA ILE A 66 -2.89 6.59 0.11
C ILE A 66 -3.76 5.48 -0.49
N VAL A 67 -5.05 5.72 -0.68
CA VAL A 67 -5.97 4.72 -1.25
C VAL A 67 -5.52 4.28 -2.65
N VAL A 68 -5.10 5.24 -3.49
CA VAL A 68 -4.56 4.94 -4.82
C VAL A 68 -3.28 4.12 -4.71
N ALA A 69 -2.36 4.45 -3.80
CA ALA A 69 -1.15 3.66 -3.59
C ALA A 69 -1.47 2.21 -3.17
N GLU A 70 -2.46 2.01 -2.30
CA GLU A 70 -2.89 0.68 -1.87
C GLU A 70 -3.46 -0.15 -3.03
N VAL A 71 -4.33 0.45 -3.85
CA VAL A 71 -4.90 -0.22 -5.05
C VAL A 71 -3.80 -0.53 -6.07
N PHE A 72 -2.89 0.42 -6.31
CA PHE A 72 -1.80 0.25 -7.27
C PHE A 72 -0.73 -0.74 -6.81
N ALA A 73 -0.71 -1.13 -5.54
CA ALA A 73 0.17 -2.18 -5.04
C ALA A 73 -0.27 -3.60 -5.47
N LEU A 74 -1.58 -3.81 -5.67
CA LEU A 74 -2.17 -5.12 -5.92
C LEU A 74 -1.59 -5.86 -7.15
N PRO A 75 -1.34 -5.21 -8.31
CA PRO A 75 -0.79 -5.89 -9.48
C PRO A 75 0.56 -6.56 -9.24
N PHE A 76 1.41 -5.98 -8.38
CA PHE A 76 2.66 -6.59 -7.95
C PHE A 76 2.41 -7.80 -7.05
N LEU A 77 1.60 -7.63 -6.00
CA LEU A 77 1.35 -8.64 -4.98
C LEU A 77 0.62 -9.88 -5.52
N LEU A 78 -0.34 -9.66 -6.43
CA LEU A 78 -1.12 -10.72 -7.07
C LEU A 78 -0.42 -11.31 -8.30
N THR A 79 0.81 -10.89 -8.60
CA THR A 79 1.59 -11.40 -9.74
C THR A 79 0.88 -11.25 -11.09
N MET A 80 0.13 -10.16 -11.27
CA MET A 80 -0.63 -9.90 -12.50
C MET A 80 0.30 -9.67 -13.70
N THR A 81 -0.23 -9.91 -14.90
CA THR A 81 0.45 -9.65 -16.18
C THR A 81 0.44 -8.16 -16.47
N VAL A 82 1.54 -7.50 -16.17
CA VAL A 82 1.74 -6.06 -16.39
C VAL A 82 3.11 -5.82 -17.01
N SER A 83 3.38 -4.58 -17.44
CA SER A 83 4.71 -4.22 -17.91
C SER A 83 5.72 -4.20 -16.74
N ILE A 84 7.01 -4.36 -17.06
CA ILE A 84 8.07 -4.36 -16.04
C ILE A 84 8.12 -3.02 -15.28
N ALA A 85 7.94 -1.89 -15.98
CA ALA A 85 7.92 -0.57 -15.36
C ALA A 85 6.74 -0.45 -14.38
N PHE A 86 5.56 -0.92 -14.78
CA PHE A 86 4.39 -0.90 -13.91
C PHE A 86 4.54 -1.85 -12.72
N ARG A 87 5.25 -2.97 -12.87
CA ARG A 87 5.57 -3.86 -11.75
C ARG A 87 6.44 -3.17 -10.69
N TRP A 88 7.41 -2.37 -11.11
CA TRP A 88 8.22 -1.54 -10.21
C TRP A 88 7.38 -0.47 -9.52
N LEU A 89 6.53 0.22 -10.28
CA LEU A 89 5.61 1.21 -9.73
C LEU A 89 4.68 0.58 -8.68
N SER A 90 4.06 -0.56 -8.99
CA SER A 90 3.19 -1.27 -8.05
C SER A 90 3.93 -1.72 -6.79
N MET A 91 5.16 -2.23 -6.93
CA MET A 91 5.98 -2.58 -5.75
C MET A 91 6.25 -1.34 -4.89
N PHE A 92 6.58 -0.20 -5.52
CA PHE A 92 6.81 1.06 -4.83
C PHE A 92 5.54 1.58 -4.14
N CYS A 93 4.39 1.50 -4.79
CA CYS A 93 3.10 1.87 -4.19
C CYS A 93 2.80 1.07 -2.92
N GLY A 94 3.13 -0.23 -2.88
CA GLY A 94 2.99 -1.04 -1.67
C GLY A 94 3.86 -0.57 -0.50
N TRP A 95 5.08 -0.10 -0.79
CA TRP A 95 5.94 0.53 0.20
C TRP A 95 5.42 1.89 0.65
N VAL A 96 4.97 2.72 -0.29
CA VAL A 96 4.40 4.05 0.01
C VAL A 96 3.19 3.92 0.92
N ALA A 97 2.28 2.98 0.67
CA ALA A 97 1.13 2.73 1.53
C ALA A 97 1.55 2.37 2.96
N ALA A 98 2.48 1.42 3.12
CA ALA A 98 2.98 1.03 4.44
C ALA A 98 3.67 2.19 5.18
N LEU A 99 4.53 2.94 4.48
CA LEU A 99 5.25 4.09 5.05
C LEU A 99 4.31 5.25 5.38
N ALA A 100 3.25 5.48 4.62
CA ALA A 100 2.25 6.50 4.92
C ALA A 100 1.57 6.20 6.27
N TRP A 101 1.12 4.96 6.49
CA TRP A 101 0.50 4.57 7.77
C TRP A 101 1.47 4.60 8.94
N ILE A 102 2.72 4.18 8.75
CA ILE A 102 3.78 4.37 9.75
C ILE A 102 3.95 5.86 10.06
N GLY A 103 4.03 6.71 9.03
CA GLY A 103 4.20 8.16 9.19
C GLY A 103 3.06 8.80 9.97
N ILE A 104 1.81 8.48 9.64
CA ILE A 104 0.63 8.96 10.36
C ILE A 104 0.65 8.48 11.82
N GLY A 105 0.81 7.18 12.05
CA GLY A 105 0.80 6.61 13.41
C GLY A 105 1.94 7.16 14.28
N SER A 106 3.15 7.26 13.73
CA SER A 106 4.31 7.80 14.46
C SER A 106 4.19 9.30 14.71
N TYR A 107 3.70 10.08 13.75
CA TYR A 107 3.46 11.52 13.94
C TYR A 107 2.50 11.78 15.10
N LEU A 108 1.37 11.06 15.15
CA LEU A 108 0.37 11.23 16.21
C LEU A 108 0.95 10.87 17.59
N LEU A 109 1.70 9.78 17.68
CA LEU A 109 2.35 9.36 18.94
C LEU A 109 3.43 10.34 19.40
N ILE A 110 4.29 10.81 18.50
CA ILE A 110 5.40 11.72 18.83
C ILE A 110 4.85 13.06 19.32
N ASN A 111 3.75 13.54 18.77
CA ASN A 111 3.12 14.80 19.15
C ASN A 111 2.08 14.66 20.28
N GLY A 112 1.88 13.45 20.82
CA GLY A 112 0.90 13.20 21.89
C GLY A 112 -0.55 13.47 21.47
N ILE A 113 -0.87 13.37 20.19
CA ILE A 113 -2.22 13.57 19.65
C ILE A 113 -3.00 12.27 19.84
N ASP A 114 -3.96 12.29 20.75
CA ASP A 114 -4.86 11.17 21.00
C ASP A 114 -6.01 11.20 19.99
N ALA A 115 -5.72 10.68 18.79
CA ALA A 115 -6.75 10.47 17.77
C ALA A 115 -7.46 9.15 18.04
N ALA A 116 -8.78 9.21 18.31
CA ALA A 116 -9.63 8.02 18.41
C ALA A 116 -9.63 7.20 17.11
N ASN A 117 -9.49 7.88 15.96
CA ASN A 117 -9.40 7.24 14.66
C ASN A 117 -8.36 7.92 13.76
N THR A 118 -7.48 7.13 13.15
CA THR A 118 -6.47 7.57 12.17
C THR A 118 -6.91 7.41 10.72
N GLY A 119 -8.02 6.71 10.47
CA GLY A 119 -8.56 6.46 9.13
C GLY A 119 -8.00 5.21 8.45
N LEU A 120 -7.15 4.41 9.12
CA LEU A 120 -6.55 3.21 8.50
C LEU A 120 -7.61 2.24 7.97
N LEU A 121 -8.68 1.99 8.74
CA LEU A 121 -9.83 1.18 8.32
C LEU A 121 -11.03 2.06 7.92
N GLY A 122 -10.78 3.27 7.43
CA GLY A 122 -11.81 4.27 7.22
C GLY A 122 -12.38 4.80 8.54
N THR A 123 -13.61 5.31 8.51
CA THR A 123 -14.32 5.77 9.72
C THR A 123 -15.20 4.71 10.37
N VAL A 124 -15.25 3.50 9.78
CA VAL A 124 -16.07 2.38 10.29
C VAL A 124 -15.48 1.78 11.57
N VAL A 125 -14.16 1.59 11.60
CA VAL A 125 -13.46 1.00 12.74
C VAL A 125 -12.49 2.01 13.29
N GLU A 126 -12.74 2.45 14.52
CA GLU A 126 -11.86 3.36 15.23
C GLU A 126 -10.53 2.66 15.55
N MET A 127 -9.45 3.16 14.96
CA MET A 127 -8.10 2.73 15.28
C MET A 127 -7.30 3.91 15.81
N GLY A 128 -6.84 3.78 17.06
CA GLY A 128 -5.96 4.77 17.68
C GLY A 128 -4.57 4.82 17.05
N SER A 129 -3.80 5.82 17.44
CA SER A 129 -2.45 6.11 16.94
C SER A 129 -1.47 4.94 17.10
N LEU A 130 -1.46 4.27 18.27
CA LEU A 130 -0.60 3.12 18.53
C LEU A 130 -0.93 1.91 17.64
N ALA A 131 -2.21 1.57 17.53
CA ALA A 131 -2.65 0.45 16.70
C ALA A 131 -2.31 0.70 15.23
N THR A 132 -2.47 1.94 14.77
CA THR A 132 -2.11 2.38 13.41
C THR A 132 -0.62 2.20 13.13
N LEU A 133 0.24 2.59 14.07
CA LEU A 133 1.68 2.40 13.93
C LEU A 133 2.05 0.91 13.85
N ILE A 134 1.49 0.08 14.73
CA ILE A 134 1.76 -1.37 14.74
C ILE A 134 1.33 -2.00 13.41
N VAL A 135 0.12 -1.67 12.92
CA VAL A 135 -0.34 -2.18 11.62
C VAL A 135 0.55 -1.65 10.49
N GLY A 136 0.91 -0.38 10.48
CA GLY A 136 1.84 0.18 9.49
C GLY A 136 3.19 -0.57 9.45
N LEU A 137 3.76 -0.89 10.60
CA LEU A 137 4.99 -1.69 10.71
C LEU A 137 4.81 -3.10 10.16
N LEU A 138 3.68 -3.75 10.44
CA LEU A 138 3.34 -5.05 9.86
C LEU A 138 3.21 -4.98 8.34
N LEU A 139 2.55 -3.95 7.80
CA LEU A 139 2.45 -3.72 6.35
C LEU A 139 3.84 -3.52 5.73
N ALA A 140 4.75 -2.80 6.40
CA ALA A 140 6.12 -2.61 5.91
C ALA A 140 6.92 -3.92 5.90
N LEU A 141 6.77 -4.77 6.91
CA LEU A 141 7.38 -6.11 6.93
C LEU A 141 6.85 -6.99 5.79
N LEU A 142 5.53 -6.96 5.56
CA LEU A 142 4.89 -7.68 4.46
C LEU A 142 5.34 -7.15 3.09
N ALA A 143 5.48 -5.82 2.95
CA ALA A 143 6.00 -5.18 1.76
C ALA A 143 7.45 -5.57 1.50
N ALA A 144 8.31 -5.58 2.52
CA ALA A 144 9.70 -6.01 2.43
C ALA A 144 9.83 -7.47 1.99
N TRP A 145 9.06 -8.35 2.63
CA TRP A 145 9.07 -9.78 2.32
C TRP A 145 8.57 -10.05 0.90
N SER A 146 7.50 -9.37 0.49
CA SER A 146 6.92 -9.49 -0.85
C SER A 146 7.87 -8.94 -1.92
N ALA A 147 8.50 -7.78 -1.68
CA ALA A 147 9.50 -7.18 -2.55
C ALA A 147 10.68 -8.14 -2.78
N TRP A 148 11.24 -8.69 -1.70
CA TRP A 148 12.34 -9.66 -1.77
C TRP A 148 11.92 -10.97 -2.47
N GLY A 149 10.71 -11.46 -2.19
CA GLY A 149 10.22 -12.74 -2.70
C GLY A 149 9.75 -12.72 -4.15
N LEU A 150 9.29 -11.57 -4.65
CA LEU A 150 8.69 -11.36 -5.97
C LEU A 150 9.46 -10.36 -6.84
N TRP A 151 10.76 -10.18 -6.56
CA TRP A 151 11.59 -9.13 -7.17
C TRP A 151 11.41 -9.01 -8.70
N PRO A 152 11.14 -7.81 -9.26
CA PRO A 152 10.70 -7.64 -10.65
C PRO A 152 11.72 -8.09 -11.71
N LEU A 153 13.02 -8.02 -11.40
CA LEU A 153 14.11 -8.33 -12.33
C LEU A 153 14.55 -9.80 -12.31
N ARG A 154 13.93 -10.64 -11.47
CA ARG A 154 14.32 -12.04 -11.42
C ARG A 154 13.88 -12.72 -12.71
N SER A 155 14.83 -13.33 -13.44
CA SER A 155 14.68 -13.84 -14.81
C SER A 155 13.24 -14.20 -15.17
N ALA A 156 12.56 -13.27 -15.85
CA ALA A 156 11.28 -13.52 -16.49
C ALA A 156 11.56 -14.36 -17.74
N THR A 157 11.75 -15.66 -17.56
CA THR A 157 11.88 -16.58 -18.68
C THR A 157 10.51 -16.69 -19.34
N LYS A 158 10.40 -16.12 -20.55
CA LYS A 158 9.28 -16.12 -21.53
C LYS A 158 8.50 -14.80 -21.60
N VAL A 159 8.89 -13.97 -22.57
CA VAL A 159 8.04 -12.94 -23.16
C VAL A 159 6.89 -13.65 -23.89
N ILE A 160 5.65 -13.26 -23.64
CA ILE A 160 4.51 -13.74 -24.43
C ILE A 160 4.60 -13.04 -25.79
N GLU A 161 5.11 -13.73 -26.80
CA GLU A 161 4.90 -13.34 -28.19
C GLU A 161 3.47 -13.75 -28.55
N LYS A 162 2.60 -12.76 -28.72
CA LYS A 162 1.33 -12.89 -29.42
C LYS A 162 1.46 -12.16 -30.75
#